data_AF-A0A087TKS3-F1
#
_entry.id   AF-A0A087TKS3-F1
#
_cell.length_a   1.000
_cell.length_b   1.000
_cell.length_c   1.000
_cell.angle_alpha   90.00
_cell.angle_beta   90.00
_cell.angle_gamma   90.00
#
_symmetry.space_group_name_H-M   'P 1'
#
loop_
_entity.id
_entity.type
_entity.pdbx_description
1 polymer ?
#
loop_
_entity_poly.entity_id
_entity_poly.type
_entity_poly.pdbx_seq_one_letter_code
_entity_poly.pdbx_strand_id
1 'polypeptide(L)'
;MVLFEALTTVVVFQYVPQSLKNGEQPVKNPPYYDNLNSWLVQLMARQVPNIKTEIIELEDYGICLRICPLESAHLLGSSKEDVEQYFICLQQQINILNSTVIQKEKLYKEHKNHRKLQLVEIANWAGMGGIRYIPEFWADRLNELTDTGKADINQLNSDLVTKLRATDSAFSLGEADDGMLCVRFGMVDDNLDMDELISLVVSAGQELEESSKFLETMSEMIKHGIEEANKELIQENQEKILQEGVLRQVPVLGSLVSWWYPAPKETGIKGRSFNLSSGTIESTENIYKYHMQIKEGSKSPQTSTKVLVSSSSSQSLSTEQKGNTVSQTTR
;
A
#
# COMPACT_ATOMS: atom_id res chain seq x y z
N MET A 1 -57.41 1.55 21.41
CA MET A 1 -56.34 1.15 20.50
C MET A 1 -57.02 0.75 19.20
N VAL A 2 -57.08 1.66 18.22
CA VAL A 2 -57.76 1.39 16.94
C VAL A 2 -56.73 0.72 16.03
N LEU A 3 -56.89 -0.57 15.79
CA LEU A 3 -56.19 -1.27 14.72
C LEU A 3 -56.79 -0.78 13.40
N PHE A 4 -56.03 0.00 12.65
CA PHE A 4 -56.35 0.28 11.26
C PHE A 4 -55.85 -0.90 10.42
N GLU A 5 -56.76 -1.68 9.86
CA GLU A 5 -56.44 -2.55 8.72
C GLU A 5 -56.27 -1.64 7.50
N ALA A 6 -55.02 -1.43 7.08
CA ALA A 6 -54.70 -0.71 5.86
C ALA A 6 -54.20 -1.72 4.82
N LEU A 7 -54.91 -1.85 3.70
CA LEU A 7 -54.41 -2.54 2.51
C LEU A 7 -53.49 -1.57 1.78
N THR A 8 -52.17 -1.74 1.94
CA THR A 8 -51.17 -0.94 1.24
C THR A 8 -50.59 -1.72 0.07
N THR A 9 -50.46 -1.06 -1.08
CA THR A 9 -49.81 -1.66 -2.24
C THR A 9 -48.30 -1.69 -1.99
N VAL A 10 -47.74 -2.89 -1.92
CA VAL A 10 -46.31 -3.11 -1.75
C VAL A 10 -45.75 -3.61 -3.07
N VAL A 11 -44.64 -3.02 -3.50
CA VAL A 11 -43.88 -3.49 -4.66
C VAL A 11 -42.64 -4.21 -4.13
N VAL A 12 -42.49 -5.47 -4.53
CA VAL A 12 -41.30 -6.28 -4.24
C VAL A 12 -40.66 -6.67 -5.56
N PHE A 13 -39.36 -6.44 -5.68
CA PHE A 13 -38.60 -6.80 -6.87
C PHE A 13 -37.14 -7.09 -6.51
N GLN A 14 -36.43 -7.74 -7.42
CA GLN A 14 -35.01 -8.02 -7.29
C GLN A 14 -34.29 -7.68 -8.59
N TYR A 15 -33.02 -7.32 -8.49
CA TYR A 15 -32.15 -7.22 -9.64
C TYR A 15 -31.83 -8.63 -10.16
N VAL A 16 -32.05 -8.83 -11.46
CA VAL A 16 -31.64 -10.02 -12.20
C VAL A 16 -30.91 -9.53 -13.46
N PRO A 17 -29.66 -9.94 -13.68
CA PRO A 17 -28.90 -9.51 -14.84
C PRO A 17 -29.56 -9.99 -16.13
N GLN A 18 -29.31 -9.27 -17.22
CA GLN A 18 -29.88 -9.60 -18.54
C GLN A 18 -29.43 -10.98 -19.05
N SER A 19 -28.23 -11.42 -18.69
CA SER A 19 -27.69 -12.74 -19.05
C SER A 19 -28.55 -13.89 -18.51
N LEU A 20 -29.08 -13.76 -17.28
CA LEU A 20 -29.95 -14.77 -16.66
C LEU A 20 -31.39 -14.70 -17.16
N LYS A 21 -31.85 -13.54 -17.66
CA LYS A 21 -33.21 -13.41 -18.21
C LYS A 21 -33.41 -14.20 -19.50
N ASN A 22 -32.34 -14.46 -20.24
CA ASN A 22 -32.38 -15.17 -21.53
C ASN A 22 -32.11 -16.68 -21.40
N GLY A 23 -31.77 -17.18 -20.21
CA GLY A 23 -31.49 -18.59 -19.94
C GLY A 23 -32.53 -19.26 -19.03
N GLU A 24 -32.24 -20.48 -18.57
CA GLU A 24 -33.00 -21.10 -17.48
C GLU A 24 -32.82 -20.26 -16.21
N GLN A 25 -33.91 -19.67 -15.72
CA GLN A 25 -33.85 -18.92 -14.48
C GLN A 25 -33.55 -19.88 -13.33
N PRO A 26 -32.48 -19.63 -12.55
CA PRO A 26 -32.19 -20.46 -11.39
C PRO A 26 -33.36 -20.37 -10.40
N VAL A 27 -33.67 -21.48 -9.74
CA VAL A 27 -34.76 -21.57 -8.76
C VAL A 27 -34.61 -20.51 -7.66
N LYS A 28 -33.37 -20.19 -7.30
CA LYS A 28 -33.00 -19.16 -6.33
C LYS A 28 -31.92 -18.25 -6.91
N ASN A 29 -31.96 -16.96 -6.57
CA ASN A 29 -30.96 -15.99 -7.00
C ASN A 29 -29.57 -16.38 -6.44
N PRO A 30 -28.51 -16.44 -7.27
CA PRO A 30 -27.18 -16.76 -6.78
C PRO A 30 -26.67 -15.74 -5.73
N PRO A 31 -25.87 -16.16 -4.73
CA PRO A 31 -25.43 -15.30 -3.62
C PRO A 31 -24.76 -13.99 -4.03
N TYR A 32 -24.04 -14.00 -5.16
CA TYR A 32 -23.43 -12.80 -5.72
C TYR A 32 -24.46 -11.72 -6.06
N TYR A 33 -25.58 -12.10 -6.69
CA TYR A 33 -26.64 -11.16 -7.05
C TYR A 33 -27.44 -10.72 -5.83
N ASP A 34 -27.52 -11.54 -4.78
CA ASP A 34 -28.08 -11.16 -3.48
C ASP A 34 -27.24 -10.06 -2.80
N ASN A 35 -25.91 -10.09 -2.96
CA ASN A 35 -25.05 -8.98 -2.52
C ASN A 35 -25.32 -7.70 -3.32
N LEU A 36 -25.51 -7.81 -4.65
CA LEU A 36 -25.89 -6.66 -5.49
C LEU A 36 -27.25 -6.08 -5.06
N ASN A 37 -28.24 -6.94 -4.77
CA ASN A 37 -29.54 -6.54 -4.26
C ASN A 37 -29.43 -5.82 -2.92
N SER A 38 -28.68 -6.39 -1.97
CA SER A 38 -28.44 -5.76 -0.66
C SER A 38 -27.82 -4.37 -0.80
N TRP A 39 -26.82 -4.23 -1.67
CA TRP A 39 -26.19 -2.94 -1.96
C TRP A 39 -27.16 -1.96 -2.61
N LEU A 40 -27.97 -2.41 -3.57
CA LEU A 40 -28.97 -1.58 -4.23
C LEU A 40 -29.99 -1.05 -3.20
N VAL A 41 -30.44 -1.87 -2.26
CA VAL A 41 -31.37 -1.44 -1.21
C VAL A 41 -30.77 -0.32 -0.37
N GLN A 42 -29.55 -0.53 0.13
CA GLN A 42 -28.84 0.43 0.97
C GLN A 42 -28.56 1.73 0.22
N LEU A 43 -28.22 1.64 -1.07
CA LEU A 43 -27.98 2.79 -1.89
C LEU A 43 -29.26 3.59 -2.14
N MET A 44 -30.35 2.93 -2.51
CA MET A 44 -31.64 3.58 -2.75
C MET A 44 -32.17 4.26 -1.48
N ALA A 45 -32.08 3.60 -0.33
CA ALA A 45 -32.45 4.18 0.97
C ALA A 45 -31.63 5.44 1.31
N ARG A 46 -30.37 5.51 0.86
CA ARG A 46 -29.50 6.68 1.06
C ARG A 46 -29.77 7.79 0.04
N GLN A 47 -30.04 7.45 -1.22
CA GLN A 47 -30.21 8.45 -2.29
C GLN A 47 -31.61 9.09 -2.29
N VAL A 48 -32.65 8.34 -1.91
CA VAL A 48 -34.02 8.83 -1.81
C VAL A 48 -34.60 8.47 -0.44
N PRO A 49 -34.19 9.19 0.62
CA PRO A 49 -34.59 8.88 2.00
C PRO A 49 -36.09 9.14 2.24
N ASN A 50 -36.74 9.92 1.38
CA ASN A 50 -38.18 10.21 1.45
C ASN A 50 -39.04 8.99 1.11
N ILE A 51 -38.47 7.95 0.51
CA ILE A 51 -39.17 6.69 0.23
C ILE A 51 -38.51 5.57 1.03
N LYS A 52 -39.29 4.96 1.93
CA LYS A 52 -38.81 3.84 2.73
C LYS A 52 -38.55 2.63 1.82
N THR A 53 -37.28 2.23 1.76
CA THR A 53 -36.83 1.04 1.04
C THR A 53 -36.33 0.02 2.05
N GLU A 54 -36.80 -1.22 1.95
CA GLU A 54 -36.49 -2.28 2.90
C GLU A 54 -35.90 -3.50 2.20
N ILE A 55 -35.02 -4.21 2.91
CA ILE A 55 -34.49 -5.51 2.49
C ILE A 55 -35.46 -6.59 2.96
N ILE A 56 -35.87 -7.48 2.06
CA ILE A 56 -36.62 -8.69 2.39
C ILE A 56 -35.89 -9.90 1.86
N GLU A 57 -35.75 -10.93 2.68
CA GLU A 57 -35.30 -12.24 2.25
C GLU A 57 -36.52 -13.15 2.04
N LEU A 58 -36.64 -13.69 0.83
CA LEU A 58 -37.68 -14.65 0.45
C LEU A 58 -37.03 -16.02 0.23
N GLU A 59 -37.64 -17.09 0.72
CA GLU A 59 -37.06 -18.45 0.67
C GLU A 59 -36.72 -18.88 -0.76
N ASP A 60 -37.66 -18.67 -1.70
CA ASP A 60 -37.52 -19.06 -3.10
C ASP A 60 -36.69 -18.05 -3.91
N TYR A 61 -36.70 -16.76 -3.54
CA TYR A 61 -36.16 -15.69 -4.40
C TYR A 61 -34.83 -15.08 -3.92
N GLY A 62 -34.45 -15.27 -2.67
CA GLY A 62 -33.27 -14.64 -2.07
C GLY A 62 -33.55 -13.21 -1.62
N ILE A 63 -32.58 -12.31 -1.82
CA ILE A 63 -32.66 -10.93 -1.32
C ILE A 63 -33.40 -10.03 -2.30
N CYS A 64 -34.50 -9.44 -1.84
CA CYS A 64 -35.39 -8.57 -2.61
C CYS A 64 -35.48 -7.16 -2.00
N LEU A 65 -35.77 -6.17 -2.86
CA LEU A 65 -36.17 -4.83 -2.46
C LEU A 65 -37.68 -4.78 -2.24
N ARG A 66 -38.09 -4.26 -1.09
CA ARG A 66 -39.48 -3.88 -0.80
C ARG A 66 -39.61 -2.36 -0.77
N ILE A 67 -40.63 -1.86 -1.45
CA ILE A 67 -41.04 -0.46 -1.40
C ILE A 67 -42.53 -0.36 -1.17
N CYS A 68 -42.93 0.50 -0.23
CA CYS A 68 -44.31 0.92 -0.07
C CYS A 68 -44.37 2.44 0.09
N PRO A 69 -44.53 3.21 -1.00
CA PRO A 69 -44.51 4.67 -0.93
C PRO A 69 -45.62 5.21 -0.04
N LEU A 70 -46.79 4.56 -0.04
CA LEU A 70 -47.97 5.00 0.72
C LEU A 70 -47.88 4.71 2.22
N GLU A 71 -47.18 3.63 2.62
CA GLU A 71 -47.02 3.27 4.03
C GLU A 71 -46.22 4.34 4.78
N SER A 72 -45.16 4.87 4.16
CA SER A 72 -44.28 5.86 4.79
C SER A 72 -44.60 7.31 4.43
N ALA A 73 -45.54 7.56 3.51
CA ALA A 73 -45.83 8.91 3.01
C ALA A 73 -46.16 9.92 4.11
N HIS A 74 -46.95 9.51 5.10
CA HIS A 74 -47.35 10.39 6.21
C HIS A 74 -46.20 10.71 7.18
N LEU A 75 -45.20 9.83 7.27
CA LEU A 75 -44.05 9.98 8.17
C LEU A 75 -42.89 10.73 7.52
N LEU A 76 -42.63 10.42 6.25
CA LEU A 76 -41.48 10.95 5.48
C LEU A 76 -41.85 12.15 4.62
N GLY A 77 -43.14 12.48 4.51
CA GLY A 77 -43.61 13.56 3.63
C GLY A 77 -43.42 13.23 2.15
N SER A 78 -43.46 11.95 1.77
CA SER A 78 -43.21 11.50 0.40
C SER A 78 -44.18 12.16 -0.59
N SER A 79 -43.62 12.83 -1.59
CA SER A 79 -44.34 13.49 -2.67
C SER A 79 -44.33 12.64 -3.96
N LYS A 80 -45.06 13.08 -4.98
CA LYS A 80 -45.02 12.43 -6.31
C LYS A 80 -43.64 12.57 -6.94
N GLU A 81 -43.02 13.72 -6.73
CA GLU A 81 -41.69 14.07 -7.22
C GLU A 81 -40.63 13.14 -6.64
N ASP A 82 -40.75 12.74 -5.36
CA ASP A 82 -39.86 11.75 -4.75
C ASP A 82 -39.96 10.37 -5.41
N VAL A 83 -41.18 9.96 -5.82
CA VAL A 83 -41.40 8.68 -6.53
C VAL A 83 -40.78 8.72 -7.92
N GLU A 84 -40.92 9.84 -8.63
CA GLU A 84 -40.28 10.04 -9.94
C GLU A 84 -38.74 10.05 -9.80
N GLN A 85 -38.21 10.73 -8.78
CA GLN A 85 -36.78 10.74 -8.48
C GLN A 85 -36.26 9.34 -8.12
N TYR A 86 -37.03 8.57 -7.35
CA TYR A 86 -36.72 7.17 -7.04
C TYR A 86 -36.62 6.32 -8.30
N PHE A 87 -37.56 6.47 -9.24
CA PHE A 87 -37.53 5.73 -10.50
C PHE A 87 -36.30 6.09 -11.35
N ILE A 88 -35.98 7.39 -11.49
CA ILE A 88 -34.80 7.85 -12.22
C ILE A 88 -33.51 7.30 -11.60
N CYS A 89 -33.40 7.40 -10.28
CA CYS A 89 -32.28 6.90 -9.50
C CYS A 89 -32.13 5.38 -9.68
N LEU A 90 -33.22 4.62 -9.55
CA LEU A 90 -33.24 3.17 -9.73
C LEU A 90 -32.75 2.79 -11.13
N GLN A 91 -33.20 3.49 -12.18
CA GLN A 91 -32.79 3.22 -13.55
C GLN A 91 -31.28 3.45 -13.75
N GLN A 92 -30.72 4.51 -13.15
CA GLN A 92 -29.29 4.77 -13.17
C GLN A 92 -28.51 3.66 -12.46
N GLN A 93 -28.95 3.23 -11.28
CA GLN A 93 -28.28 2.16 -10.53
C GLN A 93 -28.37 0.81 -11.24
N ILE A 94 -29.49 0.50 -11.88
CA ILE A 94 -29.62 -0.73 -12.68
C ILE A 94 -28.62 -0.74 -13.84
N ASN A 95 -28.38 0.40 -14.49
CA ASN A 95 -27.38 0.50 -15.55
C ASN A 95 -25.99 0.19 -15.00
N ILE A 96 -25.59 0.81 -13.89
CA ILE A 96 -24.30 0.54 -13.22
C ILE A 96 -24.15 -0.94 -12.83
N LEU A 97 -25.22 -1.56 -12.31
CA LEU A 97 -25.18 -2.99 -11.96
C LEU A 97 -24.97 -3.87 -13.20
N ASN A 98 -25.67 -3.57 -14.31
CA ASN A 98 -25.47 -4.31 -15.57
C ASN A 98 -24.04 -4.15 -16.09
N SER A 99 -23.52 -2.92 -16.09
CA SER A 99 -22.13 -2.62 -16.45
C SER A 99 -21.16 -3.43 -15.60
N THR A 100 -21.34 -3.40 -14.28
CA THR A 100 -20.48 -4.10 -13.32
C THR A 100 -20.46 -5.61 -13.56
N VAL A 101 -21.62 -6.24 -13.83
CA VAL A 101 -21.70 -7.67 -14.12
C VAL A 101 -20.95 -8.02 -15.41
N ILE A 102 -21.13 -7.22 -16.48
CA ILE A 102 -20.44 -7.42 -17.76
C ILE A 102 -18.92 -7.25 -17.60
N GLN A 103 -18.49 -6.21 -16.90
CA GLN A 103 -17.07 -5.92 -16.67
C GLN A 103 -16.43 -6.98 -15.77
N LYS A 104 -17.14 -7.51 -14.77
CA LYS A 104 -16.69 -8.66 -13.98
C LYS A 104 -16.43 -9.89 -14.84
N GLU A 105 -17.32 -10.20 -15.79
CA GLU A 105 -17.11 -11.33 -16.72
C GLU A 105 -15.89 -11.11 -17.62
N LYS A 106 -15.67 -9.88 -18.10
CA LYS A 106 -14.47 -9.53 -18.88
C LYS A 106 -13.21 -9.67 -18.03
N LEU A 107 -13.23 -9.16 -16.79
CA LEU A 107 -12.13 -9.32 -15.85
C LEU A 107 -11.73 -10.79 -15.66
N TYR A 108 -12.72 -11.68 -15.55
CA TYR A 108 -12.51 -13.11 -15.37
C TYR A 108 -11.87 -13.79 -16.60
N LYS A 109 -12.09 -13.22 -17.79
CA LYS A 109 -11.47 -13.68 -19.04
C LYS A 109 -10.05 -13.13 -19.17
N GLU A 110 -9.88 -11.82 -19.03
CA GLU A 110 -8.59 -11.13 -19.22
C GLU A 110 -7.56 -11.50 -18.16
N HIS A 111 -8.00 -11.76 -16.92
CA HIS A 111 -7.10 -12.21 -15.87
C HIS A 111 -6.26 -13.43 -16.26
N LYS A 112 -6.80 -14.35 -17.07
CA LYS A 112 -6.09 -15.55 -17.52
C LYS A 112 -4.83 -15.25 -18.35
N ASN A 113 -4.74 -14.06 -18.93
CA ASN A 113 -3.58 -13.61 -19.68
C ASN A 113 -2.42 -13.17 -18.76
N HIS A 114 -2.70 -12.93 -17.47
CA HIS A 114 -1.74 -12.40 -16.50
C HIS A 114 -1.44 -13.40 -15.38
N ARG A 115 -0.29 -14.07 -15.46
CA ARG A 115 0.17 -15.05 -14.46
C ARG A 115 0.45 -14.47 -13.07
N LYS A 116 0.76 -13.17 -12.97
CA LYS A 116 1.08 -12.49 -11.70
C LYS A 116 -0.13 -12.03 -10.92
N LEU A 117 -1.33 -12.19 -11.47
CA LEU A 117 -2.55 -11.82 -10.80
C LEU A 117 -3.23 -13.08 -10.26
N GLN A 118 -4.12 -12.92 -9.30
CA GLN A 118 -5.04 -13.95 -8.87
C GLN A 118 -6.39 -13.29 -8.61
N LEU A 119 -7.45 -13.85 -9.19
CA LEU A 119 -8.81 -13.46 -8.83
C LEU A 119 -9.15 -13.96 -7.43
N VAL A 120 -9.72 -13.06 -6.65
CA VAL A 120 -10.12 -13.31 -5.28
C VAL A 120 -11.61 -13.00 -5.15
N GLU A 121 -12.36 -13.98 -4.69
CA GLU A 121 -13.75 -13.78 -4.27
C GLU A 121 -13.75 -13.24 -2.84
N ILE A 122 -14.53 -12.19 -2.62
CA ILE A 122 -14.63 -11.50 -1.33
C ILE A 122 -16.04 -11.74 -0.82
N ALA A 123 -16.16 -12.34 0.36
CA ALA A 123 -17.45 -12.59 0.98
C ALA A 123 -18.23 -11.29 1.17
N ASN A 124 -19.55 -11.34 0.89
CA ASN A 124 -20.48 -10.22 1.04
C ASN A 124 -20.11 -8.95 0.27
N TRP A 125 -19.33 -9.07 -0.81
CA TRP A 125 -18.94 -7.92 -1.63
C TRP A 125 -19.87 -7.74 -2.83
N ALA A 126 -20.38 -6.53 -2.97
CA ALA A 126 -21.17 -6.09 -4.11
C ALA A 126 -20.27 -5.29 -5.07
N GLY A 127 -19.79 -5.93 -6.14
CA GLY A 127 -18.87 -5.32 -7.10
C GLY A 127 -18.22 -6.33 -8.04
N MET A 128 -17.12 -5.94 -8.69
CA MET A 128 -16.37 -6.83 -9.59
C MET A 128 -15.59 -7.93 -8.85
N GLY A 129 -15.21 -7.69 -7.59
CA GLY A 129 -14.48 -8.64 -6.75
C GLY A 129 -13.11 -8.10 -6.34
N GLY A 130 -12.17 -9.01 -6.07
CA GLY A 130 -10.79 -8.67 -5.73
C GLY A 130 -9.78 -9.19 -6.74
N ILE A 131 -8.67 -8.48 -6.90
CA ILE A 131 -7.47 -8.99 -7.57
C ILE A 131 -6.31 -8.91 -6.59
N ARG A 132 -5.56 -10.00 -6.49
CA ARG A 132 -4.32 -10.07 -5.73
C ARG A 132 -3.14 -10.08 -6.68
N TYR A 133 -2.13 -9.27 -6.39
CA TYR A 133 -0.84 -9.35 -7.07
C TYR A 133 0.04 -10.36 -6.34
N ILE A 134 0.55 -11.34 -7.09
CA ILE A 134 1.41 -12.40 -6.61
C ILE A 134 2.75 -12.30 -7.35
N PRO A 135 3.84 -12.02 -6.63
CA PRO A 135 5.18 -12.06 -7.21
C PRO A 135 5.48 -13.41 -7.85
N GLU A 136 6.24 -13.39 -8.95
CA GLU A 136 6.53 -14.61 -9.73
C GLU A 136 7.23 -15.70 -8.90
N PHE A 137 8.02 -15.30 -7.92
CA PHE A 137 8.67 -16.21 -6.97
C PHE A 137 7.68 -17.07 -6.15
N TRP A 138 6.51 -16.50 -5.84
CA TRP A 138 5.45 -17.13 -5.04
C TRP A 138 4.37 -17.78 -5.91
N ALA A 139 4.29 -17.46 -7.20
CA ALA A 139 3.25 -17.97 -8.10
C ALA A 139 3.21 -19.51 -8.16
N ASP A 140 4.37 -20.16 -8.23
CA ASP A 140 4.48 -21.63 -8.27
C ASP A 140 4.44 -22.28 -6.88
N ARG A 141 4.58 -21.49 -5.81
CA ARG A 141 4.70 -21.97 -4.41
C ARG A 141 3.53 -21.54 -3.52
N LEU A 142 2.39 -21.17 -4.12
CA LEU A 142 1.22 -20.70 -3.38
C LEU A 142 0.71 -21.74 -2.36
N ASN A 143 0.81 -23.03 -2.68
CA ASN A 143 0.39 -24.12 -1.79
C ASN A 143 1.36 -24.39 -0.64
N GLU A 144 2.58 -23.83 -0.71
CA GLU A 144 3.66 -23.99 0.28
C GLU A 144 3.95 -22.68 1.04
N LEU A 145 3.02 -21.73 0.97
CA LEU A 145 3.16 -20.42 1.61
C LEU A 145 3.32 -20.57 3.13
N THR A 146 4.50 -20.22 3.63
CA THR A 146 4.74 -19.98 5.05
C THR A 146 4.03 -18.70 5.49
N ASP A 147 3.79 -18.55 6.81
CA ASP A 147 3.17 -17.35 7.36
C ASP A 147 3.96 -16.07 7.02
N THR A 148 5.28 -16.17 6.88
CA THR A 148 6.13 -15.08 6.41
C THR A 148 5.86 -14.71 4.95
N GLY A 149 5.72 -15.69 4.05
CA GLY A 149 5.41 -15.42 2.65
C GLY A 149 4.03 -14.79 2.46
N LYS A 150 3.05 -15.17 3.30
CA LYS A 150 1.74 -14.51 3.33
C LYS A 150 1.84 -13.05 3.79
N ALA A 151 2.65 -12.79 4.82
CA ALA A 151 2.89 -11.43 5.30
C ALA A 151 3.56 -10.55 4.22
N ASP A 152 4.52 -11.10 3.49
CA ASP A 152 5.20 -10.38 2.40
C ASP A 152 4.24 -10.04 1.24
N ILE A 153 3.40 -11.00 0.83
CA ILE A 153 2.36 -10.77 -0.18
C ILE A 153 1.34 -9.74 0.32
N ASN A 154 0.95 -9.81 1.59
CA ASN A 154 0.02 -8.86 2.19
C ASN A 154 0.60 -7.44 2.22
N GLN A 155 1.87 -7.30 2.61
CA GLN A 155 2.57 -6.02 2.61
C GLN A 155 2.61 -5.43 1.20
N LEU A 156 3.00 -6.23 0.20
CA LEU A 156 3.04 -5.80 -1.19
C LEU A 156 1.66 -5.37 -1.70
N ASN A 157 0.59 -6.12 -1.42
CA ASN A 157 -0.76 -5.77 -1.84
C ASN A 157 -1.29 -4.53 -1.10
N SER A 158 -0.92 -4.32 0.16
CA SER A 158 -1.24 -3.10 0.91
C SER A 158 -0.56 -1.86 0.31
N ASP A 159 0.71 -1.99 -0.04
CA ASP A 159 1.48 -0.92 -0.68
C ASP A 159 0.97 -0.63 -2.09
N LEU A 160 0.57 -1.68 -2.82
CA LEU A 160 -0.09 -1.58 -4.13
C LEU A 160 -1.39 -0.80 -4.05
N VAL A 161 -2.27 -1.12 -3.10
CA VAL A 161 -3.51 -0.35 -2.89
C VAL A 161 -3.20 1.09 -2.54
N THR A 162 -2.21 1.34 -1.69
CA THR A 162 -1.82 2.70 -1.30
C THR A 162 -1.35 3.51 -2.51
N LYS A 163 -0.56 2.89 -3.39
CA LYS A 163 -0.10 3.49 -4.64
C LYS A 163 -1.23 3.74 -5.62
N LEU A 164 -2.09 2.75 -5.86
CA LEU A 164 -3.26 2.90 -6.73
C LEU A 164 -4.23 3.97 -6.21
N ARG A 165 -4.39 4.08 -4.89
CA ARG A 165 -5.24 5.09 -4.25
C ARG A 165 -4.74 6.52 -4.45
N ALA A 166 -3.44 6.71 -4.67
CA ALA A 166 -2.87 8.00 -5.03
C ALA A 166 -3.27 8.44 -6.45
N THR A 167 -3.54 7.48 -7.34
CA THR A 167 -4.05 7.74 -8.69
C THR A 167 -5.58 7.87 -8.69
N ASP A 168 -6.29 6.95 -8.05
CA ASP A 168 -7.74 6.96 -7.95
C ASP A 168 -8.22 6.50 -6.57
N SER A 169 -8.99 7.36 -5.91
CA SER A 169 -9.60 7.09 -4.61
C SER A 169 -10.57 5.90 -4.56
N ALA A 170 -11.02 5.40 -5.72
CA ALA A 170 -11.93 4.27 -5.85
C ALA A 170 -11.28 2.94 -5.43
N PHE A 171 -9.94 2.84 -5.45
CA PHE A 171 -9.24 1.64 -5.00
C PHE A 171 -9.29 1.49 -3.48
N SER A 172 -9.60 0.28 -3.03
CA SER A 172 -9.68 -0.05 -1.62
C SER A 172 -9.01 -1.37 -1.30
N LEU A 173 -8.58 -1.52 -0.06
CA LEU A 173 -7.97 -2.75 0.43
C LEU A 173 -9.06 -3.76 0.76
N GLY A 174 -8.85 -4.99 0.33
CA GLY A 174 -9.66 -6.13 0.69
C GLY A 174 -8.90 -7.25 1.34
N GLU A 175 -9.67 -8.04 2.08
CA GLU A 175 -9.25 -9.26 2.72
C GLU A 175 -10.17 -10.37 2.20
N ALA A 176 -9.56 -11.49 1.83
CA ALA A 176 -10.28 -12.70 1.45
C ALA A 176 -10.38 -13.66 2.63
N ASP A 177 -11.14 -14.74 2.46
CA ASP A 177 -11.37 -15.75 3.50
C ASP A 177 -10.08 -16.48 3.94
N ASP A 178 -9.01 -16.39 3.13
CA ASP A 178 -7.68 -16.93 3.42
C ASP A 178 -6.81 -16.02 4.31
N GLY A 179 -7.32 -14.84 4.70
CA GLY A 179 -6.60 -13.82 5.47
C GLY A 179 -5.53 -13.08 4.67
N MET A 180 -5.50 -13.25 3.34
CA MET A 180 -4.58 -12.54 2.46
C MET A 180 -5.24 -11.33 1.80
N LEU A 181 -4.47 -10.26 1.68
CA LEU A 181 -4.92 -8.98 1.18
C LEU A 181 -5.03 -8.97 -0.35
N CYS A 182 -5.92 -8.13 -0.86
CA CYS A 182 -6.17 -7.94 -2.29
C CYS A 182 -6.66 -6.51 -2.58
N VAL A 183 -6.62 -6.12 -3.85
CA VAL A 183 -7.21 -4.87 -4.34
C VAL A 183 -8.70 -5.13 -4.59
N ARG A 184 -9.58 -4.39 -3.92
CA ARG A 184 -11.05 -4.45 -4.10
C ARG A 184 -11.49 -3.55 -5.24
N PHE A 185 -12.34 -4.10 -6.10
CA PHE A 185 -13.02 -3.38 -7.17
C PHE A 185 -14.51 -3.28 -6.88
N GLY A 186 -14.99 -2.06 -6.76
CA GLY A 186 -16.39 -1.74 -6.49
C GLY A 186 -17.29 -1.87 -7.72
N MET A 187 -18.39 -1.11 -7.68
CA MET A 187 -19.28 -0.94 -8.81
C MET A 187 -18.64 0.00 -9.84
N VAL A 188 -18.85 -0.31 -11.11
CA VAL A 188 -18.26 0.42 -12.23
C VAL A 188 -19.32 0.70 -13.29
N ASP A 189 -19.12 1.77 -14.04
CA ASP A 189 -19.97 2.12 -15.19
C ASP A 189 -19.43 1.49 -16.48
N ASP A 190 -20.13 1.74 -17.60
CA ASP A 190 -19.75 1.22 -18.91
C ASP A 190 -18.50 1.90 -19.50
N ASN A 191 -18.06 3.04 -18.94
CA ASN A 191 -16.97 3.83 -19.49
C ASN A 191 -15.59 3.29 -19.09
N LEU A 192 -15.55 2.37 -18.12
CA LEU A 192 -14.31 1.78 -17.64
C LEU A 192 -13.70 0.83 -18.68
N ASP A 193 -12.45 1.11 -19.06
CA ASP A 193 -11.62 0.17 -19.82
C ASP A 193 -10.95 -0.83 -18.88
N MET A 194 -11.33 -2.10 -19.02
CA MET A 194 -10.82 -3.19 -18.20
C MET A 194 -9.37 -3.51 -18.49
N ASP A 195 -8.92 -3.34 -19.74
CA ASP A 195 -7.56 -3.66 -20.14
C ASP A 195 -6.59 -2.64 -19.54
N GLU A 196 -6.97 -1.36 -19.60
CA GLU A 196 -6.23 -0.28 -18.95
C GLU A 196 -6.15 -0.49 -17.44
N LEU A 197 -7.27 -0.82 -16.80
CA LEU A 197 -7.33 -1.06 -15.36
C LEU A 197 -6.41 -2.21 -14.92
N ILE A 198 -6.45 -3.35 -15.63
CA ILE A 198 -5.57 -4.48 -15.32
C ILE A 198 -4.12 -4.11 -15.56
N SER A 199 -3.82 -3.41 -16.67
CA SER A 199 -2.45 -2.98 -16.99
C SER A 199 -1.89 -2.03 -15.93
N LEU A 200 -2.71 -1.14 -15.37
CA LEU A 200 -2.35 -0.22 -14.29
C LEU A 200 -1.96 -1.00 -13.03
N VAL A 201 -2.77 -2.00 -12.64
CA VAL A 201 -2.53 -2.82 -11.45
C VAL A 201 -1.27 -3.67 -11.63
N VAL A 202 -1.06 -4.26 -12.81
CA VAL A 202 0.13 -5.06 -13.12
C VAL A 202 1.38 -4.17 -13.11
N SER A 203 1.34 -3.02 -13.77
CA SER A 203 2.46 -2.08 -13.83
C SER A 203 2.85 -1.56 -12.44
N ALA A 204 1.85 -1.13 -11.65
CA ALA A 204 2.07 -0.67 -10.29
C ALA A 204 2.64 -1.78 -9.38
N GLY A 205 2.15 -3.02 -9.53
CA GLY A 205 2.64 -4.18 -8.80
C GLY A 205 4.06 -4.58 -9.19
N GLN A 206 4.41 -4.51 -10.47
CA GLN A 206 5.76 -4.79 -10.97
C GLN A 206 6.77 -3.77 -10.47
N GLU A 207 6.45 -2.48 -10.51
CA GLU A 207 7.33 -1.43 -10.00
C GLU A 207 7.58 -1.59 -8.49
N LEU A 208 6.56 -1.98 -7.73
CA LEU A 208 6.72 -2.29 -6.31
C LEU A 208 7.57 -3.54 -6.09
N GLU A 209 7.32 -4.62 -6.84
CA GLU A 209 8.12 -5.84 -6.79
C GLU A 209 9.60 -5.58 -7.10
N GLU A 210 9.90 -4.78 -8.13
CA GLU A 210 11.26 -4.39 -8.50
C GLU A 210 11.92 -3.51 -7.43
N SER A 211 11.18 -2.57 -6.85
CA SER A 211 11.68 -1.72 -5.77
C SER A 211 12.04 -2.54 -4.52
N SER A 212 11.22 -3.53 -4.15
CA SER A 212 11.49 -4.43 -3.03
C SER A 212 12.71 -5.31 -3.29
N LYS A 213 12.82 -5.91 -4.48
CA LYS A 213 13.98 -6.73 -4.88
C LYS A 213 15.27 -5.91 -4.94
N PHE A 214 15.21 -4.68 -5.44
CA PHE A 214 16.36 -3.78 -5.50
C PHE A 214 16.89 -3.45 -4.10
N LEU A 215 16.00 -3.15 -3.15
CA LEU A 215 16.38 -2.88 -1.77
C LEU A 215 16.99 -4.10 -1.07
N GLU A 216 16.44 -5.29 -1.31
CA GLU A 216 17.00 -6.54 -0.76
C GLU A 216 18.40 -6.81 -1.32
N THR A 217 18.57 -6.71 -2.64
CA THR A 217 19.88 -6.90 -3.31
C THR A 217 20.92 -5.88 -2.81
N MET A 218 20.54 -4.61 -2.65
CA MET A 218 21.44 -3.58 -2.12
C MET A 218 21.81 -3.84 -0.66
N SER A 219 20.85 -4.26 0.16
CA SER A 219 21.09 -4.62 1.57
C SER A 219 22.07 -5.78 1.70
N GLU A 220 21.90 -6.83 0.89
CA GLU A 220 22.82 -7.97 0.84
C GLU A 220 24.23 -7.55 0.41
N MET A 221 24.34 -6.72 -0.64
CA MET A 221 25.63 -6.21 -1.11
C MET A 221 26.33 -5.36 -0.05
N ILE A 222 25.61 -4.49 0.66
CA ILE A 222 26.17 -3.68 1.76
C ILE A 222 26.64 -4.59 2.91
N LYS A 223 25.82 -5.58 3.30
CA LYS A 223 26.18 -6.52 4.35
C LYS A 223 27.44 -7.30 3.99
N HIS A 224 27.52 -7.83 2.77
CA HIS A 224 28.71 -8.53 2.28
C HIS A 224 29.93 -7.60 2.22
N GLY A 225 29.76 -6.36 1.73
CA GLY A 225 30.82 -5.37 1.69
C GLY A 225 31.38 -5.01 3.07
N ILE A 226 30.51 -4.94 4.11
CA ILE A 226 30.94 -4.72 5.50
C ILE A 226 31.66 -5.94 6.06
N GLU A 227 31.15 -7.15 5.83
CA GLU A 227 31.76 -8.40 6.30
C GLU A 227 33.15 -8.61 5.67
N GLU A 228 33.28 -8.38 4.37
CA GLU A 228 34.53 -8.49 3.64
C GLU A 228 35.53 -7.41 4.07
N ALA A 229 35.08 -6.15 4.21
CA ALA A 229 35.92 -5.08 4.73
C ALA A 229 36.42 -5.37 6.16
N ASN A 230 35.57 -5.91 7.04
CA ASN A 230 35.96 -6.30 8.40
C ASN A 230 36.97 -7.43 8.40
N LYS A 231 36.76 -8.44 7.54
CA LYS A 231 37.68 -9.57 7.42
C LYS A 231 39.06 -9.14 6.94
N GLU A 232 39.11 -8.31 5.89
CA GLU A 232 40.37 -7.76 5.38
C GLU A 232 41.05 -6.86 6.41
N LEU A 233 40.31 -6.01 7.12
CA LEU A 233 40.86 -5.17 8.20
C LEU A 233 41.48 -6.00 9.32
N ILE A 234 40.85 -7.11 9.73
CA ILE A 234 41.39 -8.02 10.74
C ILE A 234 42.67 -8.69 10.23
N GLN A 235 42.67 -9.16 8.98
CA GLN A 235 43.84 -9.80 8.38
C GLN A 235 45.02 -8.83 8.27
N GLU A 236 44.80 -7.61 7.77
CA GLU A 236 45.85 -6.59 7.72
C GLU A 236 46.36 -6.21 9.12
N ASN A 237 45.48 -6.15 10.12
CA ASN A 237 45.87 -5.88 11.50
C ASN A 237 46.74 -7.04 12.05
N GLN A 238 46.36 -8.29 11.80
CA GLN A 238 47.17 -9.45 12.18
C GLN A 238 48.51 -9.48 11.46
N GLU A 239 48.56 -9.16 10.17
CA GLU A 239 49.80 -9.05 9.40
C GLU A 239 50.69 -7.92 9.91
N LYS A 240 50.11 -6.76 10.29
CA LYS A 240 50.84 -5.70 10.98
C LYS A 240 51.38 -6.14 12.33
N ILE A 241 50.59 -6.81 13.16
CA ILE A 241 51.04 -7.35 14.46
C ILE A 241 52.19 -8.37 14.25
N LEU A 242 52.08 -9.23 13.24
CA LEU A 242 53.13 -10.18 12.87
C LEU A 242 54.40 -9.48 12.37
N GLN A 243 54.26 -8.43 11.56
CA GLN A 243 55.37 -7.62 11.07
C GLN A 243 56.02 -6.79 12.18
N GLU A 244 55.23 -6.24 13.10
CA GLU A 244 55.71 -5.48 14.26
C GLU A 244 56.32 -6.39 15.32
N GLY A 245 55.97 -7.68 15.32
CA GLY A 245 56.66 -8.73 16.07
C GLY A 245 56.52 -8.63 17.59
N VAL A 246 56.49 -9.79 18.26
CA VAL A 246 56.48 -9.95 19.72
C VAL A 246 57.84 -9.59 20.33
N LEU A 247 58.37 -8.38 20.09
CA LEU A 247 59.65 -7.91 20.64
C LEU A 247 59.49 -6.90 21.79
N ARG A 248 58.26 -6.59 22.22
CA ARG A 248 58.02 -5.62 23.31
C ARG A 248 57.67 -6.22 24.67
N GLN A 249 57.85 -7.52 24.86
CA GLN A 249 57.60 -8.17 26.16
C GLN A 249 58.87 -8.65 26.86
N VAL A 250 60.01 -8.03 26.55
CA VAL A 250 61.22 -8.18 27.37
C VAL A 250 61.57 -6.82 27.97
N PRO A 251 61.44 -6.63 29.30
CA PRO A 251 61.86 -5.41 29.95
C PRO A 251 63.39 -5.37 29.97
N VAL A 252 64.00 -4.78 28.95
CA VAL A 252 65.43 -4.50 28.98
C VAL A 252 65.62 -3.09 29.56
N LEU A 253 66.06 -3.05 30.82
CA LEU A 253 66.58 -1.85 31.45
C LEU A 253 67.76 -1.33 30.62
N GLY A 254 67.63 -0.16 29.98
CA GLY A 254 68.76 0.41 29.23
C GLY A 254 68.39 1.55 28.28
N SER A 255 68.48 2.77 28.80
CA SER A 255 68.17 4.09 28.21
C SER A 255 68.99 4.52 26.98
N LEU A 256 69.35 3.65 26.03
CA LEU A 256 70.11 4.05 24.82
C LEU A 256 69.66 3.41 23.49
N VAL A 257 68.73 2.45 23.49
CA VAL A 257 68.29 1.77 22.25
C VAL A 257 67.11 2.48 21.57
N SER A 258 66.38 3.35 22.28
CA SER A 258 65.26 4.12 21.71
C SER A 258 65.65 5.20 20.69
N TRP A 259 66.93 5.58 20.59
CA TRP A 259 67.40 6.55 19.60
C TRP A 259 67.64 5.93 18.23
N TRP A 260 68.07 4.66 18.17
CA TRP A 260 68.47 4.02 16.91
C TRP A 260 67.35 3.29 16.17
N TYR A 261 66.17 3.19 16.77
CA TYR A 261 64.97 2.68 16.13
C TYR A 261 63.88 3.77 16.21
N PRO A 262 63.80 4.67 15.21
CA PRO A 262 62.72 5.65 15.18
C PRO A 262 61.40 4.87 15.17
N ALA A 263 60.50 5.18 16.10
CA ALA A 263 59.19 4.56 16.13
C ALA A 263 58.55 4.68 14.74
N PRO A 264 58.03 3.58 14.15
CA PRO A 264 57.31 3.70 12.90
C PRO A 264 56.21 4.73 13.11
N LYS A 265 56.19 5.75 12.23
CA LYS A 265 55.18 6.81 12.24
C LYS A 265 53.83 6.14 12.45
N GLU A 266 53.10 6.56 13.48
CA GLU A 266 51.78 5.99 13.78
C GLU A 266 50.95 5.98 12.49
N THR A 267 50.82 4.80 11.89
CA THR A 267 49.85 4.61 10.81
C THR A 267 48.52 4.49 11.52
N GLY A 268 47.90 5.66 11.76
CA GLY A 268 46.55 5.74 12.30
C GLY A 268 45.64 4.76 11.57
N ILE A 269 44.69 4.20 12.31
CA ILE A 269 43.74 3.17 11.85
C ILE A 269 43.23 3.54 10.45
N LYS A 270 43.62 2.75 9.44
CA LYS A 270 43.22 2.98 8.06
C LYS A 270 41.73 2.68 7.94
N GLY A 271 40.91 3.72 7.80
CA GLY A 271 39.51 3.55 7.45
C GLY A 271 39.35 3.10 6.00
N ARG A 272 38.25 2.40 5.71
CA ARG A 272 37.81 2.06 4.36
C ARG A 272 36.36 2.53 4.19
N SER A 273 36.03 3.00 3.00
CA SER A 273 34.70 3.46 2.62
C SER A 273 34.22 2.61 1.46
N PHE A 274 33.01 2.06 1.60
CA PHE A 274 32.37 1.32 0.51
C PHE A 274 31.69 2.31 -0.43
N ASN A 275 32.01 2.23 -1.73
CA ASN A 275 31.38 3.08 -2.72
C ASN A 275 30.16 2.36 -3.33
N LEU A 276 28.97 2.88 -3.04
CA LEU A 276 27.68 2.27 -3.41
C LEU A 276 27.44 2.23 -4.93
N SER A 277 28.07 3.10 -5.71
CA SER A 277 27.85 3.15 -7.18
C SER A 277 28.80 2.25 -7.96
N SER A 278 29.98 1.94 -7.43
CA SER A 278 30.95 1.03 -8.06
C SER A 278 30.97 -0.37 -7.45
N GLY A 279 30.38 -0.56 -6.27
CA GLY A 279 30.40 -1.83 -5.53
C GLY A 279 31.79 -2.21 -4.99
N THR A 280 32.73 -1.26 -4.94
CA THR A 280 34.12 -1.50 -4.56
C THR A 280 34.48 -0.82 -3.24
N ILE A 281 35.33 -1.49 -2.45
CA ILE A 281 35.86 -0.95 -1.19
C ILE A 281 37.05 -0.05 -1.51
N GLU A 282 36.97 1.23 -1.14
CA GLU A 282 38.05 2.20 -1.31
C GLU A 282 38.67 2.61 0.03
N SER A 283 39.96 2.97 0.02
CA SER A 283 40.64 3.45 1.22
C SER A 283 40.22 4.88 1.57
N THR A 284 39.93 5.16 2.85
CA THR A 284 39.59 6.53 3.30
C THR A 284 40.79 7.45 3.39
N GLU A 285 42.00 7.00 3.01
CA GLU A 285 43.22 7.82 3.05
C GLU A 285 43.09 9.11 2.23
N ASN A 286 42.43 9.07 1.07
CA ASN A 286 42.23 10.24 0.22
C ASN A 286 41.24 11.26 0.82
N ILE A 287 40.19 10.77 1.49
CA ILE A 287 39.20 11.59 2.20
C ILE A 287 39.86 12.30 3.39
N TYR A 288 40.67 11.56 4.16
CA TYR A 288 41.37 12.11 5.33
C TYR A 288 42.40 13.17 4.92
N LYS A 289 43.18 12.92 3.86
CA LYS A 289 44.15 13.90 3.31
C LYS A 289 43.47 15.19 2.87
N TYR A 290 42.33 15.08 2.20
CA TYR A 290 41.57 16.24 1.74
C TYR A 290 41.03 17.07 2.92
N HIS A 291 40.44 16.41 3.93
CA HIS A 291 39.95 17.10 5.13
C HIS A 291 41.06 17.66 6.03
N MET A 292 42.25 17.04 6.09
CA MET A 292 43.39 17.59 6.82
C MET A 292 44.01 18.80 6.11
N GLN A 293 44.10 18.78 4.78
CA GLN A 293 44.55 19.94 3.99
C GLN A 293 43.62 21.15 4.15
N ILE A 294 42.32 20.92 4.28
CA ILE A 294 41.33 21.99 4.56
C ILE A 294 41.49 22.56 5.99
N LYS A 295 41.96 21.76 6.96
CA LYS A 295 42.20 22.22 8.35
C LYS A 295 43.52 22.95 8.54
N GLU A 296 44.56 22.64 7.76
CA GLU A 296 45.88 23.31 7.85
C GLU A 296 46.01 24.57 6.97
N GLY A 297 45.03 24.86 6.09
CA GLY A 297 45.00 26.06 5.26
C GLY A 297 43.80 26.96 5.58
N SER A 298 44.01 28.07 6.30
CA SER A 298 42.94 29.06 6.54
C SER A 298 42.59 29.87 5.27
N LYS A 299 41.27 30.15 5.12
CA LYS A 299 40.57 31.11 4.23
C LYS A 299 40.01 30.57 2.90
N SER A 300 38.69 30.76 2.76
CA SER A 300 37.77 30.37 1.68
C SER A 300 38.14 30.85 0.26
N PRO A 301 37.55 30.22 -0.78
CA PRO A 301 36.40 30.86 -1.43
C PRO A 301 35.17 29.95 -1.56
N GLN A 302 34.02 30.61 -1.54
CA GLN A 302 32.69 30.06 -1.80
C GLN A 302 32.61 29.48 -3.22
N THR A 303 32.05 28.28 -3.37
CA THR A 303 30.99 28.02 -4.37
C THR A 303 30.12 26.89 -3.82
N SER A 304 28.83 27.19 -3.72
CA SER A 304 27.77 26.36 -3.20
C SER A 304 27.39 25.24 -4.18
N THR A 305 27.28 24.01 -3.69
CA THR A 305 26.23 23.10 -4.16
C THR A 305 25.65 22.41 -2.93
N LYS A 306 24.46 22.89 -2.52
CA LYS A 306 23.66 22.30 -1.45
C LYS A 306 23.15 20.94 -1.93
N VAL A 307 23.38 19.88 -1.15
CA VAL A 307 22.41 18.79 -1.04
C VAL A 307 21.99 18.73 0.42
N LEU A 308 20.69 18.97 0.58
CA LEU A 308 19.94 19.12 1.81
C LEU A 308 19.67 17.72 2.37
N VAL A 309 20.17 17.42 3.58
CA VAL A 309 19.55 16.40 4.44
C VAL A 309 19.36 17.04 5.80
N SER A 310 18.12 17.45 6.03
CA SER A 310 17.61 17.86 7.33
C SER A 310 17.39 16.62 8.19
N SER A 311 18.14 16.50 9.28
CA SER A 311 17.69 15.77 10.46
C SER A 311 17.93 16.65 11.68
N SER A 312 16.81 17.19 12.15
CA SER A 312 16.58 17.83 13.44
C SER A 312 17.20 17.06 14.60
N SER A 313 17.79 17.76 15.57
CA SER A 313 17.48 17.61 16.99
C SER A 313 18.25 18.61 17.88
N SER A 314 17.48 19.55 18.43
CA SER A 314 17.42 19.87 19.87
C SER A 314 18.43 20.83 20.53
N GLN A 315 17.87 21.55 21.51
CA GLN A 315 18.48 22.28 22.64
C GLN A 315 18.88 23.74 22.37
N SER A 316 18.01 24.71 22.69
CA SER A 316 17.67 25.27 24.02
C SER A 316 18.65 26.34 24.49
N LEU A 317 18.19 27.59 24.60
CA LEU A 317 18.41 28.49 25.75
C LEU A 317 17.77 29.86 25.50
N SER A 318 16.67 30.09 26.22
CA SER A 318 16.22 31.33 26.87
C SER A 318 16.91 32.65 26.53
N THR A 319 16.12 33.65 26.10
CA THR A 319 15.88 34.86 26.93
C THR A 319 14.64 35.63 26.43
N GLU A 320 13.62 35.71 27.29
CA GLU A 320 12.47 36.61 27.13
C GLU A 320 12.83 38.03 27.59
N GLN A 321 12.51 39.04 26.77
CA GLN A 321 12.16 40.37 27.25
C GLN A 321 10.99 40.96 26.46
N LYS A 322 9.83 40.99 27.14
CA LYS A 322 8.75 42.00 27.17
C LYS A 322 8.42 42.81 25.91
N GLY A 323 7.11 42.81 25.57
CA GLY A 323 6.50 43.93 24.84
C GLY A 323 5.06 43.72 24.34
N ASN A 324 4.08 43.81 25.26
CA ASN A 324 2.66 44.22 25.09
C ASN A 324 1.87 43.91 23.80
N THR A 325 0.79 43.15 23.97
CA THR A 325 -0.38 43.09 23.07
C THR A 325 -1.57 43.79 23.74
N VAL A 326 -2.27 44.65 22.99
CA VAL A 326 -3.57 45.24 23.33
C VAL A 326 -4.51 45.08 22.12
N SER A 327 -5.77 44.77 22.46
CA SER A 327 -7.01 44.76 21.65
C SER A 327 -7.28 43.53 20.78
N GLN A 328 -8.14 42.59 21.21
CA GLN A 328 -9.63 42.62 21.14
C GLN A 328 -10.18 43.00 19.76
N THR A 329 -10.97 42.11 19.14
CA THR A 329 -12.44 42.18 19.24
C THR A 329 -13.09 41.00 18.52
N THR A 330 -13.91 40.29 19.27
CA THR A 330 -14.92 39.33 18.84
C THR A 330 -16.13 40.06 18.28
N ARG A 331 -16.57 39.67 17.09
CA ARG A 331 -17.99 39.44 16.78
C ARG A 331 -18.12 38.59 15.53
#